data_AF-F8J5J2-F1
#
_entry.id   AF-F8J5J2-F1
#
_cell.length_a   1.000
_cell.length_b   1.000
_cell.length_c   1.000
_cell.angle_alpha   90.00
_cell.angle_beta   90.00
_cell.angle_gamma   90.00
#
_symmetry.space_group_name_H-M   'P 1'
#
loop_
_entity.id
_entity.type
_entity.pdbx_description
1 polymer ?
#
loop_
_entity_poly.entity_id
_entity_poly.type
_entity_poly.pdbx_seq_one_letter_code
_entity_poly.pdbx_strand_id
1 'polypeptide(L)'
;MNVLKSLGLGFIAGVIAAATVQEAISWFFVHYWTGWDAEPWSLRPMPSLLIPSVVLPWMIGNGITAGLWGALFGFLLGWKPIGMMTIRGAILGLFGPALIGAFIVVPYLAGKPSPLLEGDVSQIVPILCMSAGFGAVTAWFYGLFSWGRLP
;
A
#
# COMPACT_ATOMS: atom_id res chain seq x y z
N MET A 1 -14.07 -12.91 15.59
CA MET A 1 -13.65 -12.31 14.33
C MET A 1 -13.65 -13.29 13.18
N ASN A 2 -14.83 -13.61 12.65
CA ASN A 2 -14.94 -14.37 11.41
C ASN A 2 -14.15 -13.71 10.25
N VAL A 3 -13.90 -14.48 9.19
CA VAL A 3 -13.11 -14.04 8.02
C VAL A 3 -13.61 -12.71 7.46
N LEU A 4 -14.93 -12.54 7.34
CA LEU A 4 -15.52 -11.30 6.83
C LEU A 4 -15.15 -10.07 7.67
N LYS A 5 -15.16 -10.18 9.00
CA LYS A 5 -14.75 -9.08 9.89
C LYS A 5 -13.26 -8.79 9.78
N SER A 6 -12.43 -9.82 9.63
CA SER A 6 -10.99 -9.67 9.41
C SER A 6 -10.70 -8.92 8.10
N LEU A 7 -11.36 -9.31 7.00
CA LEU A 7 -11.27 -8.62 5.71
C LEU A 7 -11.70 -7.15 5.82
N GLY A 8 -12.83 -6.88 6.47
CA GLY A 8 -13.33 -5.51 6.65
C GLY A 8 -12.39 -4.62 7.47
N LEU A 9 -11.85 -5.15 8.58
CA LEU A 9 -10.88 -4.40 9.39
C LEU A 9 -9.55 -4.20 8.66
N GLY A 10 -9.08 -5.21 7.93
CA GLY A 10 -7.90 -5.09 7.08
C GLY A 10 -8.08 -4.03 6.01
N PHE A 11 -9.26 -3.99 5.37
CA PHE A 11 -9.59 -2.98 4.37
C PHE A 11 -9.49 -1.57 4.94
N ILE A 12 -10.16 -1.33 6.08
CA ILE A 12 -10.13 -0.03 6.75
C ILE A 12 -8.70 0.36 7.15
N ALA A 13 -7.94 -0.59 7.70
CA ALA A 13 -6.55 -0.37 8.07
C ALA A 13 -5.69 0.02 6.85
N GLY A 14 -5.89 -0.64 5.71
CA GLY A 14 -5.19 -0.32 4.46
C GLY A 14 -5.53 1.07 3.95
N VAL A 15 -6.82 1.45 3.91
CA VAL A 15 -7.25 2.80 3.48
C VAL A 15 -6.59 3.88 4.34
N ILE A 16 -6.61 3.70 5.67
CA ILE A 16 -6.00 4.67 6.61
C ILE A 16 -4.49 4.73 6.40
N ALA A 17 -3.82 3.58 6.29
CA ALA A 17 -2.37 3.53 6.09
C ALA A 17 -1.92 4.20 4.79
N ALA A 18 -2.70 4.03 3.71
CA ALA A 18 -2.46 4.73 2.46
C ALA A 18 -2.63 6.24 2.65
N ALA A 19 -3.79 6.69 3.14
CA ALA A 19 -4.08 8.12 3.32
C ALA A 19 -3.16 8.83 4.34
N THR A 20 -2.38 8.10 5.13
CA THR A 20 -1.48 8.66 6.14
C THR A 20 -0.03 8.42 5.78
N VAL A 21 0.50 7.22 6.07
CA VAL A 21 1.93 6.93 6.00
C VAL A 21 2.42 6.83 4.57
N GLN A 22 1.66 6.20 3.67
CA GLN A 22 2.08 6.11 2.26
C GLN A 22 2.19 7.51 1.64
N GLU A 23 1.17 8.35 1.80
CA GLU A 23 1.17 9.73 1.29
C GLU A 23 2.22 10.60 1.99
N ALA A 24 2.47 10.43 3.30
CA ALA A 24 3.52 11.14 4.02
C ALA A 24 4.94 10.75 3.55
N ILE A 25 5.17 9.47 3.25
CA ILE A 25 6.43 9.01 2.66
C ILE A 25 6.56 9.57 1.23
N SER A 26 5.48 9.55 0.44
CA SER A 26 5.49 10.17 -0.90
C SER A 26 5.85 11.65 -0.82
N TRP A 27 5.24 12.40 0.12
CA TRP A 27 5.54 13.80 0.37
C TRP A 27 7.03 14.02 0.66
N PHE A 28 7.64 13.18 1.50
CA PHE A 28 9.07 13.24 1.79
C PHE A 28 9.90 13.07 0.52
N PHE A 29 9.60 12.07 -0.32
CA PHE A 29 10.33 11.84 -1.57
C PHE A 29 10.13 12.98 -2.58
N VAL A 30 8.93 13.55 -2.70
CA VAL A 30 8.70 14.70 -3.59
C VAL A 30 9.59 15.90 -3.22
N HIS A 31 9.89 16.12 -1.93
CA HIS A 31 10.65 17.28 -1.49
C HIS A 31 12.17 17.04 -1.38
N TYR A 32 12.59 15.81 -1.11
CA TYR A 32 13.98 15.49 -0.75
C TYR A 32 14.63 14.45 -1.68
N TRP A 33 13.96 14.02 -2.75
CA TRP A 33 14.46 13.01 -3.68
C TRP A 33 14.25 13.42 -5.12
N THR A 34 15.19 13.04 -5.99
CA THR A 34 15.12 13.32 -7.42
C THR A 34 14.46 12.18 -8.17
N GLY A 35 13.53 12.48 -9.06
CA GLY A 35 12.85 11.48 -9.92
C GLY A 35 11.55 10.91 -9.35
N TRP A 36 11.04 11.48 -8.26
CA TRP A 36 9.71 11.16 -7.72
C TRP A 36 8.77 12.37 -7.78
N ASP A 37 7.75 12.30 -8.63
CA ASP A 37 6.83 13.41 -8.93
C ASP A 37 5.36 13.13 -8.56
N ALA A 38 5.11 12.01 -7.87
CA ALA A 38 3.77 11.64 -7.42
C ALA A 38 3.31 12.53 -6.26
N GLU A 39 2.59 13.60 -6.59
CA GLU A 39 2.05 14.56 -5.62
C GLU A 39 1.17 13.87 -4.57
N PRO A 40 1.48 14.07 -3.27
CA PRO A 40 0.77 13.40 -2.19
C PRO A 40 -0.63 14.02 -1.98
N TRP A 41 -1.58 13.21 -1.52
CA TRP A 41 -2.99 13.59 -1.31
C TRP A 41 -3.65 14.23 -2.54
N SER A 42 -3.19 13.86 -3.73
CA SER A 42 -3.71 14.42 -4.97
C SER A 42 -5.16 14.03 -5.21
N LEU A 43 -5.98 15.00 -5.61
CA LEU A 43 -7.32 14.79 -6.13
C LEU A 43 -7.34 14.80 -7.67
N ARG A 44 -6.16 14.84 -8.31
CA ARG A 44 -6.07 14.81 -9.76
C ARG A 44 -6.70 13.52 -10.28
N PRO A 45 -7.52 13.61 -11.35
CA PRO A 45 -8.12 12.42 -11.95
C PRO A 45 -7.01 11.58 -12.60
N MET A 46 -6.93 10.30 -12.22
CA MET A 46 -5.98 9.34 -12.75
C MET A 46 -6.71 8.04 -13.13
N PRO A 47 -6.22 7.30 -14.14
CA PRO A 47 -6.67 5.94 -14.38
C PRO A 47 -6.52 5.08 -13.12
N SER A 48 -7.55 4.31 -12.80
CA SER A 48 -7.53 3.40 -11.67
C SER A 48 -6.47 2.31 -11.87
N LEU A 49 -5.73 2.00 -10.81
CA LEU A 49 -4.70 0.96 -10.81
C LEU A 49 -5.29 -0.46 -11.01
N LEU A 50 -6.58 -0.64 -10.68
CA LEU A 50 -7.28 -1.92 -10.82
C LEU A 50 -7.99 -2.06 -12.17
N ILE A 51 -8.56 -0.96 -12.66
CA ILE A 51 -9.37 -0.94 -13.88
C ILE A 51 -8.96 0.31 -14.68
N PRO A 52 -7.98 0.21 -15.60
CA PRO A 52 -7.43 1.37 -16.29
C PRO A 52 -8.44 2.20 -17.11
N SER A 53 -9.58 1.60 -17.48
CA SER A 53 -10.67 2.30 -18.19
C SER A 53 -11.52 3.20 -17.28
N VAL A 54 -11.35 3.12 -15.96
CA VAL A 54 -12.06 3.95 -14.98
C VAL A 54 -11.14 5.03 -14.46
N VAL A 55 -11.57 6.28 -14.52
CA VAL A 55 -10.83 7.44 -14.00
C VAL A 55 -11.42 7.87 -12.66
N LEU A 56 -10.57 7.94 -11.64
CA LEU A 56 -10.96 8.36 -10.28
C LEU A 56 -9.94 9.38 -9.76
N PRO A 57 -10.32 10.24 -8.79
CA PRO A 57 -9.34 11.00 -8.02
C PRO A 57 -8.29 10.05 -7.41
N TRP A 58 -7.02 10.41 -7.50
CA TRP A 58 -5.90 9.57 -7.04
C TRP A 58 -6.13 9.00 -5.63
N MET A 59 -6.50 9.84 -4.67
CA MET A 59 -6.79 9.39 -3.30
C MET A 59 -7.85 8.29 -3.22
N ILE A 60 -8.88 8.34 -4.06
CA ILE A 60 -9.96 7.35 -4.06
C ILE A 60 -9.47 6.05 -4.70
N GLY A 61 -8.84 6.14 -5.87
CA GLY A 61 -8.30 4.96 -6.57
C GLY A 61 -7.22 4.24 -5.75
N ASN A 62 -6.28 5.01 -5.19
CA ASN A 62 -5.23 4.51 -4.31
C ASN A 62 -5.84 3.92 -3.03
N GLY A 63 -6.79 4.61 -2.40
CA GLY A 63 -7.49 4.14 -1.21
C GLY A 63 -8.20 2.80 -1.40
N ILE A 64 -8.91 2.61 -2.53
CA ILE A 64 -9.57 1.33 -2.84
C ILE A 64 -8.53 0.22 -2.99
N THR A 65 -7.48 0.47 -3.77
CA THR A 65 -6.40 -0.52 -4.03
C THR A 65 -5.68 -0.89 -2.74
N ALA A 66 -5.35 0.10 -1.92
CA ALA A 66 -4.76 -0.07 -0.60
C ALA A 66 -5.68 -0.83 0.36
N GLY A 67 -6.99 -0.55 0.32
CA GLY A 67 -7.99 -1.30 1.07
C GLY A 67 -8.02 -2.76 0.66
N LEU A 68 -7.93 -3.09 -0.63
CA LEU A 68 -7.87 -4.50 -1.07
C LEU A 68 -6.61 -5.20 -0.58
N TRP A 69 -5.45 -4.54 -0.64
CA TRP A 69 -4.22 -5.07 -0.04
C TRP A 69 -4.35 -5.26 1.48
N GLY A 70 -4.94 -4.29 2.17
CA GLY A 70 -5.19 -4.38 3.61
C GLY A 70 -6.14 -5.52 3.97
N ALA A 71 -7.19 -5.75 3.17
CA ALA A 71 -8.09 -6.89 3.34
C ALA A 71 -7.33 -8.21 3.19
N LEU A 72 -6.47 -8.33 2.17
CA LEU A 72 -5.61 -9.48 1.99
C LEU A 72 -4.66 -9.67 3.19
N PHE A 73 -4.12 -8.59 3.75
CA PHE A 73 -3.26 -8.66 4.94
C PHE A 73 -4.05 -9.17 6.14
N GLY A 74 -5.27 -8.68 6.36
CA GLY A 74 -6.17 -9.18 7.40
C GLY A 74 -6.40 -10.69 7.26
N PHE A 75 -6.66 -11.16 6.03
CA PHE A 75 -6.81 -12.58 5.73
C PHE A 75 -5.55 -13.39 6.05
N LEU A 76 -4.38 -12.94 5.58
CA LEU A 76 -3.09 -13.63 5.75
C LEU A 76 -2.59 -13.65 7.20
N LEU A 77 -2.80 -12.54 7.93
CA LEU A 77 -2.42 -12.43 9.35
C LEU A 77 -3.38 -13.20 10.27
N GLY A 78 -4.56 -13.56 9.76
CA GLY A 78 -5.54 -14.40 10.43
C GLY A 78 -6.27 -13.70 11.56
N TRP A 79 -7.11 -14.47 12.26
CA TRP A 79 -7.99 -13.96 13.33
C TRP A 79 -7.17 -13.45 14.52
N LYS A 80 -6.11 -14.15 14.93
CA LYS A 80 -5.29 -13.79 16.10
C LYS A 80 -3.87 -13.42 15.66
N PRO A 81 -3.66 -12.16 15.20
CA PRO A 81 -2.31 -11.67 14.92
C PRO A 81 -1.44 -11.78 16.18
N ILE A 82 -0.38 -12.58 16.11
CA ILE A 82 0.63 -12.74 17.17
C ILE A 82 2.00 -12.29 16.62
N GLY A 83 2.82 -11.69 17.46
CA GLY A 83 4.18 -11.23 17.14
C GLY A 83 4.21 -9.80 16.58
N MET A 84 5.39 -9.39 16.10
CA MET A 84 5.66 -8.01 15.67
C MET A 84 4.92 -7.66 14.37
N MET A 85 3.73 -7.07 14.51
CA MET A 85 2.86 -6.72 13.37
C MET A 85 3.54 -5.77 12.38
N THR A 86 4.32 -4.82 12.88
CA THR A 86 5.04 -3.84 12.06
C THR A 86 6.02 -4.52 11.10
N ILE A 87 6.82 -5.49 11.57
CA ILE A 87 7.79 -6.21 10.72
C ILE A 87 7.07 -7.13 9.74
N ARG A 88 6.10 -7.90 10.22
CA ARG A 88 5.30 -8.78 9.35
C ARG A 88 4.59 -7.99 8.26
N GLY A 89 4.03 -6.84 8.63
CA GLY A 89 3.40 -5.90 7.72
C GLY A 89 4.38 -5.32 6.71
N ALA A 90 5.58 -4.92 7.13
CA ALA A 90 6.60 -4.41 6.22
C ALA A 90 7.00 -5.48 5.17
N ILE A 91 7.20 -6.73 5.60
CA ILE A 91 7.48 -7.85 4.69
C ILE A 91 6.33 -8.05 3.71
N LEU A 92 5.08 -8.11 4.21
CA LEU A 92 3.91 -8.24 3.33
C LEU A 92 3.78 -7.05 2.37
N GLY A 93 4.10 -5.84 2.81
CA GLY A 93 4.15 -4.62 2.01
C GLY A 93 5.17 -4.70 0.87
N LEU A 94 6.37 -5.18 1.17
CA LEU A 94 7.43 -5.35 0.18
C LEU A 94 7.09 -6.41 -0.87
N PHE A 95 6.58 -7.58 -0.44
CA PHE A 95 6.28 -8.66 -1.38
C PHE A 95 4.95 -8.48 -2.13
N GLY A 96 3.91 -7.98 -1.46
CA GLY A 96 2.62 -7.75 -2.09
C GLY A 96 2.59 -6.44 -2.88
N PRO A 97 2.29 -5.30 -2.22
CA PRO A 97 2.21 -4.00 -2.87
C PRO A 97 3.43 -3.60 -3.72
N ALA A 98 4.66 -3.82 -3.25
CA ALA A 98 5.85 -3.40 -4.01
C ALA A 98 6.15 -4.35 -5.19
N LEU A 99 6.53 -5.60 -4.89
CA LEU A 99 6.96 -6.56 -5.92
C LEU A 99 5.81 -6.94 -6.85
N ILE A 100 4.66 -7.37 -6.34
CA ILE A 100 3.54 -7.79 -7.18
C ILE A 100 2.82 -6.58 -7.76
N GLY A 101 2.47 -5.60 -6.93
CA GLY A 101 1.69 -4.43 -7.36
C GLY A 101 2.49 -3.49 -8.25
N ALA A 102 3.39 -2.72 -7.65
CA ALA A 102 4.06 -1.58 -8.29
C ALA A 102 5.09 -1.98 -9.34
N PHE A 103 5.79 -3.12 -9.18
CA PHE A 103 6.83 -3.53 -10.13
C PHE A 103 6.36 -4.49 -11.21
N ILE A 104 5.25 -5.22 -11.04
CA ILE A 104 4.79 -6.21 -12.02
C ILE A 104 3.44 -5.79 -12.59
N VAL A 105 2.40 -5.72 -11.77
CA VAL A 105 1.01 -5.53 -12.23
C VAL A 105 0.81 -4.15 -12.85
N VAL A 106 1.19 -3.07 -12.16
CA VAL A 106 0.95 -1.70 -12.64
C VAL A 106 1.68 -1.41 -13.96
N PRO A 107 3.00 -1.69 -14.11
CA PRO A 107 3.70 -1.47 -15.37
C PRO A 107 3.12 -2.32 -16.52
N TYR A 108 2.79 -3.58 -16.24
CA TYR A 108 2.16 -4.48 -17.21
C TYR A 108 0.84 -3.93 -17.72
N LEU A 109 -0.05 -3.49 -16.82
CA LEU A 109 -1.34 -2.89 -17.20
C LEU A 109 -1.17 -1.55 -17.94
N ALA A 110 -0.11 -0.81 -17.64
CA ALA A 110 0.21 0.46 -18.30
C ALA A 110 0.94 0.30 -19.64
N GLY A 111 1.34 -0.92 -20.02
CA GLY A 111 2.18 -1.16 -21.20
C GLY A 111 3.56 -0.49 -21.11
N LYS A 112 4.07 -0.29 -19.89
CA LYS A 112 5.34 0.38 -19.61
C LYS A 112 6.34 -0.61 -19.02
N PRO A 113 7.65 -0.39 -19.24
CA PRO A 113 8.68 -1.18 -18.58
C PRO A 113 8.64 -1.00 -17.06
N SER A 114 9.02 -2.04 -16.34
CA SER A 114 9.04 -2.03 -14.87
C SER A 114 10.24 -1.23 -14.36
N PRO A 115 10.05 -0.29 -13.41
CA PRO A 115 11.16 0.45 -12.81
C PRO A 115 12.23 -0.47 -12.21
N LEU A 116 11.82 -1.64 -11.68
CA LEU A 116 12.74 -2.62 -11.12
C LEU A 116 13.60 -3.29 -12.21
N LEU A 117 13.03 -3.58 -13.37
CA LEU A 117 13.74 -4.21 -14.49
C LEU A 117 14.66 -3.22 -15.21
N GLU A 118 14.29 -1.95 -15.22
CA GLU A 118 15.12 -0.87 -15.78
C GLU A 118 16.22 -0.39 -14.82
N GLY A 119 16.17 -0.80 -13.55
CA GLY A 119 17.11 -0.34 -12.54
C GLY A 119 16.95 1.14 -12.19
N ASP A 120 15.74 1.70 -12.35
CA ASP A 120 15.46 3.10 -12.03
C ASP A 120 15.37 3.29 -10.51
N VAL A 121 16.54 3.49 -9.90
CA VAL A 121 16.69 3.72 -8.45
C VAL A 121 15.84 4.90 -7.98
N SER A 122 15.59 5.88 -8.85
CA SER A 122 14.80 7.06 -8.52
C SER A 122 13.35 6.72 -8.19
N GLN A 123 12.80 5.64 -8.76
CA GLN A 123 11.46 5.12 -8.48
C GLN A 123 11.48 3.91 -7.54
N ILE A 124 12.48 3.03 -7.65
CA ILE A 124 12.57 1.80 -6.84
C ILE A 124 12.58 2.13 -5.35
N VAL A 125 13.43 3.09 -4.93
CA VAL A 125 13.59 3.43 -3.52
C VAL A 125 12.29 3.99 -2.91
N PRO A 126 11.63 5.00 -3.50
CA PRO A 126 10.33 5.47 -3.04
C PRO A 126 9.29 4.35 -2.97
N ILE A 127 9.17 3.51 -4.01
CA ILE A 127 8.19 2.43 -4.07
C ILE A 127 8.39 1.43 -2.92
N LEU A 128 9.64 1.02 -2.65
CA LEU A 128 9.95 0.09 -1.57
C LEU A 128 9.67 0.71 -0.19
N CYS A 129 10.08 1.96 0.04
CA CYS A 129 9.86 2.67 1.29
C CYS A 129 8.36 2.87 1.56
N MET A 130 7.61 3.35 0.58
CA MET A 130 6.17 3.53 0.68
C MET A 130 5.46 2.21 0.95
N SER A 131 5.81 1.15 0.21
CA SER A 131 5.15 -0.16 0.36
C SER A 131 5.47 -0.80 1.71
N ALA A 132 6.71 -0.69 2.18
CA ALA A 132 7.09 -1.16 3.52
C ALA A 132 6.38 -0.36 4.62
N GLY A 133 6.35 0.97 4.53
CA GLY A 133 5.67 1.83 5.49
C GLY A 133 4.17 1.60 5.52
N PHE A 134 3.53 1.55 4.34
CA PHE A 134 2.13 1.17 4.16
C PHE A 134 1.85 -0.17 4.83
N GLY A 135 2.64 -1.20 4.52
CA GLY A 135 2.36 -2.54 5.00
C GLY A 135 2.55 -2.67 6.50
N ALA A 136 3.60 -2.05 7.05
CA ALA A 136 3.88 -1.99 8.47
C ALA A 136 2.70 -1.40 9.25
N VAL A 137 2.21 -0.26 8.79
CA VAL A 137 1.14 0.50 9.45
C VAL A 137 -0.22 -0.16 9.25
N THR A 138 -0.47 -0.75 8.09
CA THR A 138 -1.68 -1.54 7.82
C THR A 138 -1.79 -2.72 8.79
N ALA A 139 -0.72 -3.50 8.94
CA ALA A 139 -0.72 -4.64 9.87
C ALA A 139 -0.81 -4.19 11.33
N TRP A 140 -0.19 -3.06 11.68
CA TRP A 140 -0.28 -2.46 13.00
C TRP A 140 -1.71 -2.02 13.33
N PHE A 141 -2.37 -1.26 12.45
CA PHE A 141 -3.77 -0.87 12.60
C PHE A 141 -4.70 -2.06 12.64
N TYR A 142 -4.48 -3.07 11.78
CA TYR A 142 -5.26 -4.30 11.82
C TYR A 142 -5.16 -4.99 13.19
N GLY A 143 -3.95 -5.13 13.75
CA GLY A 143 -3.73 -5.67 15.09
C GLY A 143 -4.43 -4.85 16.18
N LEU A 144 -4.32 -3.52 16.10
CA LEU A 144 -4.97 -2.59 17.02
C LEU A 144 -6.50 -2.72 16.99
N PHE A 145 -7.11 -2.71 15.80
CA PHE A 145 -8.57 -2.80 15.64
C PHE A 145 -9.15 -4.17 16.00
N SER A 146 -8.35 -5.23 15.83
CA SER A 146 -8.81 -6.59 16.11
C SER A 146 -8.76 -6.96 17.59
N TRP A 147 -7.77 -6.47 18.34
CA TRP A 147 -7.54 -6.93 19.72
C TRP A 147 -7.21 -5.83 20.74
N GLY A 148 -7.14 -4.55 20.35
CA GLY A 148 -6.91 -3.42 21.26
C GLY A 148 -5.57 -3.47 21.99
N ARG A 149 -4.66 -4.36 21.59
CA ARG A 149 -3.34 -4.56 22.19
C ARG A 149 -2.31 -4.56 21.09
N LEU A 150 -1.28 -3.74 21.27
CA LEU A 150 -0.08 -3.77 20.46
C LEU A 150 0.83 -4.87 21.06
N PRO A 151 1.19 -5.92 20.32
CA PRO A 151 2.33 -6.75 20.70
C PRO A 151 3.64 -5.96 20.59
#